data_AF-K1QNY9-F1
#
_entry.id   AF-K1QNY9-F1
#
_cell.length_a   1.000
_cell.length_b   1.000
_cell.length_c   1.000
_cell.angle_alpha   90.00
_cell.angle_beta   90.00
_cell.angle_gamma   90.00
#
_symmetry.space_group_name_H-M   'P 1'
#
loop_
_entity.id
_entity.type
_entity.pdbx_description
1 polymer ?
#
loop_
_entity_poly.entity_id
_entity_poly.type
_entity_poly.pdbx_seq_one_letter_code
_entity_poly.pdbx_strand_id
1 'polypeptide(L)'
;MTPQTVQERIDNIVKNLTISKKKTSKYIRSKTSAQDARPEVVYVGSVAVAIICVFASLVVLPDLCTMIHFLFSVKKRKQRKKRKTLKKLDQMGQKMFVN
;
A
#
# COMPACT_ATOMS: atom_id res chain seq x y z
N MET A 1 -20.49 69.33 -11.95
CA MET A 1 -19.84 68.02 -12.11
C MET A 1 -20.39 67.36 -13.36
N THR A 2 -19.54 66.94 -14.29
CA THR A 2 -19.95 66.32 -15.56
C THR A 2 -20.21 64.81 -15.34
N PRO A 3 -21.19 64.21 -16.02
CA PRO A 3 -21.59 62.81 -15.79
C PRO A 3 -20.44 61.81 -15.97
N GLN A 4 -19.47 62.13 -16.83
CA GLN A 4 -18.28 61.31 -17.08
C GLN A 4 -17.38 61.18 -15.83
N THR A 5 -17.24 62.25 -15.05
CA THR A 5 -16.42 62.24 -13.81
C THR A 5 -17.04 61.42 -12.69
N VAL A 6 -18.36 61.20 -12.72
CA VAL A 6 -19.05 60.37 -11.73
C VAL A 6 -18.83 58.89 -12.07
N GLN A 7 -18.94 58.52 -13.35
CA GLN A 7 -18.73 57.13 -13.79
C GLN A 7 -17.30 56.65 -13.52
N GLU A 8 -16.31 57.50 -13.79
CA GLU A 8 -14.90 57.16 -13.55
C GLU A 8 -14.57 56.93 -12.07
N ARG A 9 -15.26 57.65 -11.17
CA ARG A 9 -15.15 57.43 -9.72
C ARG A 9 -15.80 56.11 -9.30
N ILE A 10 -16.97 55.80 -9.85
CA ILE A 10 -17.66 54.53 -9.58
C ILE A 10 -16.80 53.34 -10.03
N ASP A 11 -16.23 53.40 -11.22
CA ASP A 11 -15.39 52.32 -11.75
C ASP A 11 -14.10 52.14 -10.93
N ASN A 12 -13.49 53.22 -10.46
CA ASN A 12 -12.34 53.16 -9.55
C ASN A 12 -12.69 52.53 -8.19
N ILE A 13 -13.86 52.86 -7.64
CA ILE A 13 -14.35 52.30 -6.38
C ILE A 13 -14.62 50.80 -6.55
N VAL A 14 -15.31 50.40 -7.62
CA VAL A 14 -15.59 48.99 -7.93
C VAL A 14 -14.29 48.21 -8.11
N LYS A 15 -13.31 48.77 -8.82
CA LYS A 15 -12.01 48.13 -9.05
C LYS A 15 -11.20 47.96 -7.76
N ASN A 16 -11.20 48.95 -6.87
CA ASN A 16 -10.56 48.85 -5.56
C ASN A 16 -11.24 47.84 -4.62
N LEU A 17 -12.57 47.75 -4.69
CA LEU A 17 -13.35 46.82 -3.86
C LEU A 17 -13.41 45.39 -4.42
N THR A 18 -12.99 45.19 -5.68
CA THR A 18 -12.95 43.87 -6.30
C THR A 18 -11.72 43.09 -5.84
N ILE A 19 -11.90 42.27 -4.80
CA ILE A 19 -10.86 41.37 -4.30
C ILE A 19 -10.79 40.11 -5.16
N SER A 20 -9.59 39.76 -5.64
CA SER A 20 -9.36 38.53 -6.41
C SER A 20 -9.65 37.29 -5.55
N LYS A 21 -10.72 36.57 -5.90
CA LYS A 21 -11.18 35.35 -5.19
C LYS A 21 -10.07 34.28 -5.06
N LYS A 22 -9.13 34.23 -6.00
CA LYS A 22 -8.00 33.28 -6.00
C LYS A 22 -6.96 33.54 -4.90
N LYS A 23 -6.85 34.78 -4.41
CA LYS A 23 -5.93 35.16 -3.31
C LYS A 23 -6.61 35.16 -1.95
N THR A 24 -7.91 34.89 -1.88
CA THR A 24 -8.62 34.91 -0.60
C THR A 24 -8.18 33.74 0.27
N SER A 25 -8.06 33.98 1.58
CA SER A 25 -7.76 32.94 2.57
C SER A 25 -8.74 31.76 2.50
N LYS A 26 -10.00 32.03 2.16
CA LYS A 26 -11.04 31.01 1.93
C LYS A 26 -10.71 30.08 0.76
N TYR A 27 -10.19 30.62 -0.35
CA TYR A 27 -9.77 29.81 -1.50
C TYR A 27 -8.50 29.01 -1.22
N ILE A 28 -7.56 29.59 -0.47
CA ILE A 28 -6.36 28.88 -0.03
C ILE A 28 -6.76 27.71 0.89
N ARG A 29 -7.63 27.95 1.87
CA ARG A 29 -8.16 26.92 2.80
C ARG A 29 -9.00 25.83 2.12
N SER A 30 -9.68 26.12 1.00
CA SER A 30 -10.43 25.09 0.27
C SER A 30 -9.54 24.21 -0.60
N LYS A 31 -8.37 24.69 -1.01
CA LYS A 31 -7.39 23.93 -1.80
C LYS A 31 -6.34 23.23 -0.95
N THR A 32 -5.99 23.81 0.19
CA THR A 32 -5.21 23.14 1.23
C THR A 32 -6.20 22.53 2.22
N SER A 33 -6.67 21.31 1.92
CA SER A 33 -7.19 20.45 2.98
C SER A 33 -6.04 20.37 3.98
N ALA A 34 -6.23 20.92 5.19
CA ALA A 34 -5.15 21.19 6.12
C ALA A 34 -4.28 19.94 6.26
N GLN A 35 -3.10 19.97 5.64
CA GLN A 35 -2.09 18.95 5.90
C GLN A 35 -1.58 19.27 7.29
N ASP A 36 -2.33 18.80 8.29
CA ASP A 36 -1.96 18.91 9.69
C ASP A 36 -0.70 18.08 9.86
N ALA A 37 0.45 18.73 9.69
CA ALA A 37 1.77 18.20 10.00
C ALA A 37 1.97 18.05 11.52
N ARG A 38 0.89 18.04 12.32
CA ARG A 38 0.94 17.76 13.74
C ARG A 38 1.42 16.31 13.89
N PRO A 39 2.63 16.10 14.44
CA PRO A 39 3.21 14.76 14.54
C PRO A 39 2.32 13.79 15.32
N GLU A 40 1.48 14.32 16.22
CA GLU A 40 0.55 13.55 17.04
C GLU A 40 -0.48 12.75 16.22
N VAL A 41 -1.03 13.32 15.15
CA VAL A 41 -2.07 12.64 14.35
C VAL A 41 -1.48 11.52 13.50
N VAL A 42 -0.27 11.75 12.95
CA VAL A 42 0.47 10.73 12.20
C VAL A 42 0.88 9.58 13.12
N TYR A 43 1.30 9.89 14.34
CA TYR A 43 1.70 8.89 15.32
C TYR A 43 0.52 7.97 15.68
N VAL A 44 -0.63 8.53 16.06
CA VAL A 44 -1.81 7.73 16.44
C VAL A 44 -2.29 6.83 15.29
N GLY A 45 -2.31 7.34 14.05
CA GLY A 45 -2.65 6.54 12.87
C GLY A 45 -1.67 5.40 12.64
N SER A 46 -0.36 5.66 12.74
CA SER A 46 0.68 4.65 12.55
C SER A 46 0.64 3.53 13.60
N VAL A 47 0.37 3.87 14.87
CA VAL A 47 0.26 2.91 15.97
C VAL A 47 -0.95 2.01 15.77
N ALA A 48 -2.09 2.55 15.36
CA ALA A 48 -3.29 1.76 15.08
C ALA A 48 -3.04 0.72 13.97
N VAL A 49 -2.39 1.12 12.88
CA VAL A 49 -2.03 0.21 11.78
C VAL A 49 -1.06 -0.86 12.25
N ALA A 50 -0.04 -0.49 13.04
CA ALA A 50 0.92 -1.45 13.57
C ALA A 50 0.25 -2.52 14.44
N ILE A 51 -0.69 -2.13 15.32
CA ILE A 51 -1.44 -3.06 16.18
C ILE A 51 -2.26 -4.04 15.33
N ILE A 52 -2.98 -3.54 14.31
CA ILE A 52 -3.77 -4.39 13.41
C ILE A 52 -2.86 -5.40 12.68
N CYS A 53 -1.70 -4.96 12.19
CA CYS A 53 -0.74 -5.84 11.54
C CYS A 53 -0.21 -6.93 12.47
N VAL A 54 0.02 -6.64 13.75
CA VAL A 54 0.45 -7.63 14.74
C VAL A 54 -0.62 -8.70 14.94
N PHE A 55 -1.89 -8.32 15.11
CA PHE A 55 -2.97 -9.30 15.26
C PHE A 55 -3.22 -10.10 13.98
N ALA A 56 -3.19 -9.45 12.82
CA ALA A 56 -3.33 -10.13 11.53
C ALA A 56 -2.21 -11.16 11.32
N SER A 57 -0.97 -10.79 11.62
CA SER A 57 0.16 -11.71 11.51
C SER A 57 0.07 -12.87 12.52
N LEU A 58 -0.41 -12.65 13.74
CA LEU A 58 -0.60 -13.72 14.72
C LEU A 58 -1.58 -14.80 14.23
N VAL A 59 -2.63 -14.42 13.50
CA VAL A 59 -3.59 -15.36 12.90
C VAL A 59 -3.01 -16.04 11.66
N VAL A 60 -2.33 -15.28 10.80
CA VAL A 60 -1.78 -15.77 9.53
C VAL A 60 -0.57 -16.69 9.73
N LEU A 61 0.24 -16.48 10.78
CA LEU A 61 1.47 -17.24 11.04
C LEU A 61 1.24 -18.76 11.22
N PRO A 62 0.30 -19.25 12.07
CA PRO A 62 0.05 -20.68 12.21
C PRO A 62 -0.48 -21.32 10.92
N ASP A 63 -1.29 -20.60 10.15
CA ASP A 63 -1.78 -21.06 8.85
C ASP A 63 -0.64 -21.22 7.84
N LEU A 64 0.23 -20.21 7.74
CA LEU A 64 1.43 -20.27 6.90
C LEU A 64 2.37 -21.39 7.34
N CYS A 65 2.60 -21.54 8.64
CA CYS A 65 3.47 -22.59 9.17
C CYS A 65 2.95 -23.98 8.80
N THR A 66 1.65 -24.19 8.96
CA THR A 66 0.97 -25.45 8.61
C THR A 66 1.05 -25.74 7.11
N MET A 67 0.79 -24.73 6.27
CA MET A 67 0.90 -24.86 4.82
C MET A 67 2.33 -25.20 4.39
N ILE A 68 3.32 -24.48 4.91
CA ILE A 68 4.74 -24.74 4.64
C ILE A 68 5.12 -26.16 5.05
N HIS A 69 4.72 -26.60 6.25
CA HIS A 69 4.99 -27.95 6.74
C HIS A 69 4.35 -29.03 5.85
N PHE A 70 3.12 -28.80 5.39
CA PHE A 70 2.43 -29.69 4.45
C PHE A 70 3.16 -29.75 3.10
N LEU A 71 3.55 -28.60 2.53
CA LEU A 71 4.32 -28.54 1.29
C LEU A 71 5.66 -29.27 1.41
N PHE A 72 6.41 -29.06 2.51
CA PHE A 72 7.65 -29.79 2.75
C PHE A 72 7.41 -31.30 2.87
N SER A 73 6.33 -31.72 3.54
CA SER A 73 5.96 -33.12 3.67
C SER A 73 5.65 -33.76 2.31
N VAL A 74 4.91 -33.06 1.45
CA VAL A 74 4.61 -33.50 0.07
C VAL A 74 5.88 -33.56 -0.78
N LYS A 75 6.75 -32.55 -0.71
CA LYS A 75 8.02 -32.51 -1.44
C LYS A 75 8.94 -33.66 -1.02
N LYS A 76 9.05 -33.92 0.29
CA LYS A 76 9.81 -35.07 0.84
C LYS A 76 9.26 -36.40 0.33
N ARG A 77 7.93 -36.58 0.27
CA ARG A 77 7.29 -37.80 -0.29
C ARG A 77 7.63 -38.01 -1.77
N LYS A 78 7.53 -36.96 -2.60
CA LYS A 78 7.91 -37.02 -4.03
C LYS A 78 9.38 -37.41 -4.21
N GLN A 79 10.29 -36.79 -3.45
CA GLN A 79 11.72 -37.10 -3.50
C GLN A 79 12.03 -38.55 -3.09
N ARG A 80 11.36 -39.08 -2.05
CA ARG A 80 11.50 -40.48 -1.64
C ARG A 80 11.07 -41.45 -2.76
N LYS A 81 9.95 -41.18 -3.45
CA LYS A 81 9.51 -42.01 -4.58
C LYS A 81 10.53 -42.00 -5.71
N LYS A 82 11.03 -40.83 -6.11
CA LYS A 82 12.06 -40.70 -7.17
C LYS A 82 13.33 -41.49 -6.86
N ARG A 83 13.83 -41.41 -5.62
CA ARG A 83 15.01 -42.18 -5.17
C ARG A 83 14.78 -43.69 -5.24
N LYS A 84 13.60 -44.18 -4.87
CA LYS A 84 13.26 -45.61 -4.97
C LYS A 84 13.25 -46.08 -6.42
N THR A 85 12.67 -45.31 -7.34
CA THR A 85 12.67 -45.63 -8.78
C THR A 85 14.08 -45.68 -9.33
N LEU A 86 14.93 -44.69 -8.99
CA LEU A 86 16.31 -44.63 -9.46
C LEU A 86 17.14 -45.84 -9.00
N LYS A 87 17.01 -46.24 -7.72
CA LYS A 87 17.66 -47.45 -7.19
C LYS A 87 17.16 -48.72 -7.88
N LYS A 88 15.87 -48.78 -8.23
CA LYS A 88 15.29 -49.93 -8.95
C LYS A 88 15.84 -50.04 -10.37
N LEU A 89 16.02 -48.92 -11.07
CA LEU A 89 16.62 -48.88 -12.41
C LEU A 89 18.09 -49.32 -12.38
N ASP A 90 18.85 -48.85 -11.39
CA ASP A 90 20.26 -49.24 -11.20
C ASP A 90 20.41 -50.75 -10.97
N GLN A 91 19.56 -51.33 -10.09
CA GLN A 91 19.51 -52.78 -9.88
C GLN A 91 19.12 -53.57 -11.13
N MET A 92 18.20 -53.07 -11.96
CA MET A 92 17.85 -53.72 -13.23
C MET A 92 19.00 -53.67 -14.24
N GLY A 93 19.71 -52.54 -14.31
CA GLY A 93 20.88 -52.40 -15.17
C GLY A 93 22.00 -53.37 -14.81
N GLN A 94 22.31 -53.52 -13.52
CA GLN A 94 23.29 -54.50 -13.05
C GLN A 94 22.87 -55.95 -13.38
N LYS A 95 21.59 -56.29 -13.26
CA LYS A 95 21.09 -57.63 -13.59
C LYS A 95 21.15 -57.95 -15.09
N MET A 96 20.96 -56.96 -15.97
CA MET A 96 21.07 -57.18 -17.42
C MET A 96 22.51 -57.35 -17.91
N PHE A 97 23.50 -56.82 -17.18
CA PHE A 97 24.91 -56.95 -17.59
C PHE A 97 25.56 -58.28 -17.16
N VAL A 98 24.99 -58.97 -16.17
CA VAL A 98 25.54 -60.20 -15.58
C VAL A 98 24.95 -61.48 -16.22
N ASN A 99 23.96 -61.35 -17.10
CA ASN A 99 23.31 -62.46 -17.81
C ASN A 99 23.59 -62.39 -19.31
#